data_AF-A0A4U8SRL4-F1
#
_entry.id   AF-A0A4U8SRL4-F1
#
_cell.length_a   1.000
_cell.length_b   1.000
_cell.length_c   1.000
_cell.angle_alpha   90.00
_cell.angle_beta   90.00
_cell.angle_gamma   90.00
#
_symmetry.space_group_name_H-M   'P 1'
#
loop_
_entity.id
_entity.type
_entity.pdbx_description
1 polymer ?
#
loop_
_entity_poly.entity_id
_entity_poly.type
_entity_poly.pdbx_seq_one_letter_code
_entity_poly.pdbx_strand_id
1 'polypeptide(L)'
;MAQTIKTIALARIYEMYGLKEDALNIYREILLESPESKEAQRAIKRLMLVQQTFPQVNQAQREFFINAQSQEDLIQFQRWLLRWTSKI
;
A
#
# COMPACT_ATOMS: atom_id res chain seq x y z
N MET A 1 4.24 31.83 2.37
CA MET A 1 4.16 30.49 1.76
C MET A 1 5.28 29.66 2.37
N ALA A 2 4.96 28.69 3.23
CA ALA A 2 5.98 27.85 3.83
C ALA A 2 6.58 26.96 2.73
N GLN A 3 7.87 27.12 2.43
CA GLN A 3 8.58 26.16 1.60
C GLN A 3 8.68 24.88 2.42
N THR A 4 7.81 23.91 2.14
CA THR A 4 7.86 22.61 2.78
C THR A 4 9.18 21.95 2.40
N ILE A 5 10.13 21.90 3.33
CA ILE A 5 11.43 21.27 3.10
C ILE A 5 11.18 19.81 2.75
N LYS A 6 11.52 19.43 1.51
CA LYS A 6 11.36 18.07 1.01
C LYS A 6 12.47 17.22 1.56
N THR A 7 12.15 16.42 2.55
CA THR A 7 13.13 15.55 3.24
C THR A 7 12.81 14.09 2.98
N ILE A 8 13.84 13.25 3.12
CA ILE A 8 13.70 11.80 3.13
C ILE A 8 12.66 11.35 4.18
N ALA A 9 12.66 12.00 5.35
CA ALA A 9 11.71 11.70 6.42
C ALA A 9 10.26 11.95 5.98
N LEU A 10 9.98 13.07 5.30
CA LEU A 10 8.65 13.37 4.77
C LEU A 10 8.18 12.31 3.76
N ALA A 11 9.04 11.97 2.80
CA ALA A 11 8.74 10.93 1.80
C ALA A 11 8.44 9.57 2.48
N ARG A 12 9.19 9.23 3.54
CA ARG A 12 9.02 7.98 4.29
C ARG A 12 7.72 7.95 5.09
N ILE A 13 7.30 9.08 5.66
CA ILE A 13 6.00 9.23 6.31
C ILE A 13 4.87 8.99 5.28
N TYR A 14 4.99 9.58 4.09
CA TYR A 14 3.97 9.44 3.05
C TYR A 14 3.89 8.00 2.52
N GLU A 15 5.05 7.36 2.36
CA GLU A 15 5.11 5.94 2.03
C GLU A 15 4.41 5.07 3.09
N MET A 16 4.65 5.35 4.37
CA MET A 16 4.05 4.60 5.48
C MET A 16 2.52 4.76 5.53
N TYR A 17 2.00 5.94 5.19
CA TYR A 17 0.55 6.16 5.05
C TYR A 17 -0.06 5.54 3.79
N GLY A 18 0.73 4.92 2.93
CA GLY A 18 0.26 4.33 1.68
C GLY A 18 0.08 5.33 0.54
N LEU A 19 0.47 6.60 0.73
CA LEU A 19 0.48 7.65 -0.30
C LEU A 19 1.71 7.47 -1.21
N LYS A 20 1.75 6.35 -1.91
CA LYS A 20 2.92 5.88 -2.67
C LYS A 20 3.32 6.84 -3.79
N GLU A 21 2.35 7.42 -4.49
CA GLU A 21 2.62 8.36 -5.58
C GLU A 21 3.25 9.66 -5.07
N ASP A 22 2.69 10.23 -3.99
CA ASP A 22 3.23 11.44 -3.37
C ASP A 22 4.63 11.21 -2.79
N ALA A 23 4.84 10.08 -2.12
CA ALA A 23 6.16 9.68 -1.63
C ALA A 23 7.17 9.57 -2.78
N LEU A 24 6.76 8.96 -3.90
CA LEU A 24 7.61 8.76 -5.07
C LEU A 24 7.98 10.10 -5.74
N ASN A 25 7.05 11.06 -5.79
CA ASN A 25 7.33 12.41 -6.27
C ASN A 25 8.40 13.12 -5.41
N ILE A 26 8.27 13.03 -4.09
CA ILE A 26 9.27 13.63 -3.17
C ILE A 26 10.64 12.96 -3.34
N TYR A 27 10.69 11.61 -3.47
CA TYR A 27 11.96 10.91 -3.70
C TYR A 27 12.62 11.28 -5.04
N ARG A 28 11.83 11.52 -6.09
CA ARG A 28 12.36 12.01 -7.39
C ARG A 28 13.00 13.39 -7.24
N GLU A 29 12.34 14.29 -6.54
CA GLU A 29 12.84 15.65 -6.32
C GLU A 29 14.13 15.65 -5.50
N ILE A 30 14.21 14.80 -4.47
CA ILE A 30 15.46 14.59 -3.71
C ILE A 30 16.60 14.09 -4.61
N LEU A 31 16.33 13.23 -5.59
CA LEU A 31 17.36 12.76 -6.52
C LEU A 31 17.76 13.80 -7.56
N LEU A 32 16.89 14.76 -7.90
CA LEU A 32 17.25 15.88 -8.75
C LEU A 32 18.26 16.79 -8.05
N GLU A 33 18.09 17.01 -6.75
CA GLU A 33 19.01 17.83 -5.94
C GLU A 33 20.26 17.06 -5.48
N SER A 34 20.12 15.77 -5.20
CA SER A 34 21.19 14.91 -4.66
C SER A 34 21.15 13.51 -5.31
N PRO A 35 21.70 13.37 -6.53
CA PRO A 35 21.67 12.11 -7.28
C PRO A 35 22.31 10.92 -6.57
N GLU A 36 23.25 11.17 -5.66
CA GLU A 36 23.98 10.14 -4.90
C GLU A 36 23.20 9.59 -3.70
N SER A 37 21.99 10.10 -3.43
CA SER A 37 21.16 9.64 -2.32
C SER A 37 20.74 8.18 -2.49
N LYS A 38 21.52 7.27 -1.90
CA LYS A 38 21.26 5.82 -1.93
C LYS A 38 19.91 5.46 -1.35
N GLU A 39 19.41 6.22 -0.38
CA GLU A 39 18.10 5.99 0.23
C GLU A 39 16.96 6.32 -0.74
N ALA A 40 17.02 7.46 -1.42
CA ALA A 40 16.01 7.83 -2.42
C ALA A 40 16.04 6.88 -3.63
N GLN A 41 17.22 6.47 -4.10
CA GLN A 41 17.35 5.46 -5.16
C GLN A 41 16.70 4.12 -4.77
N ARG A 42 16.94 3.65 -3.54
CA ARG A 42 16.33 2.41 -3.02
C ARG A 42 14.82 2.55 -2.87
N ALA A 43 14.35 3.71 -2.42
CA ALA A 43 12.94 3.99 -2.23
C ALA A 43 12.17 3.96 -3.55
N ILE A 44 12.67 4.62 -4.60
CA ILE A 44 12.05 4.58 -5.93
C ILE A 44 11.99 3.14 -6.46
N LYS A 45 13.09 2.37 -6.37
CA LYS A 45 13.09 0.96 -6.80
C LYS A 45 12.01 0.16 -6.08
N ARG A 46 11.90 0.30 -4.76
CA ARG A 46 10.86 -0.38 -3.96
C ARG A 46 9.47 0.07 -4.37
N LEU A 47 9.21 1.37 -4.45
CA LEU A 47 7.88 1.90 -4.77
C LEU A 47 7.44 1.57 -6.21
N MET A 48 8.37 1.48 -7.16
CA MET A 48 8.08 1.08 -8.54
C MET A 48 7.95 -0.43 -8.73
N LEU A 49 8.71 -1.26 -7.98
CA LEU A 49 8.52 -2.71 -8.00
C LEU A 49 7.21 -3.12 -7.32
N VAL A 50 6.79 -2.37 -6.30
CA VAL A 50 5.53 -2.57 -5.59
C VAL A 50 4.38 -1.97 -6.41
N GLN A 51 4.22 -2.41 -7.65
CA GLN A 51 2.86 -2.61 -8.13
C GLN A 51 2.31 -3.74 -7.27
N GLN A 52 1.57 -3.40 -6.21
CA GLN A 52 0.77 -4.40 -5.51
C GLN A 52 -0.22 -4.93 -6.53
N THR A 53 0.15 -6.00 -7.21
CA THR A 53 -0.81 -6.96 -7.72
C THR A 53 -1.47 -7.52 -6.49
N PHE A 54 -2.46 -6.80 -5.98
CA PHE A 54 -3.41 -7.40 -5.08
C PHE A 54 -3.91 -8.64 -5.81
N PRO A 55 -3.87 -9.83 -5.17
CA PRO A 55 -4.48 -10.99 -5.76
C PRO A 55 -5.91 -10.59 -6.14
N GLN A 56 -6.34 -11.02 -7.33
CA GLN A 56 -7.66 -10.67 -7.84
C GLN A 56 -8.70 -10.93 -6.76
N VAL A 57 -9.63 -9.98 -6.61
CA VAL A 57 -10.69 -10.07 -5.61
C VAL A 57 -11.39 -11.43 -5.76
N ASN A 58 -11.52 -12.16 -4.65
CA ASN A 58 -12.29 -13.39 -4.65
C ASN A 58 -13.78 -13.04 -4.83
N GLN A 59 -14.24 -13.06 -6.09
CA GLN A 59 -15.58 -12.63 -6.45
C GLN A 59 -16.66 -13.42 -5.72
N ALA A 60 -16.47 -14.74 -5.57
CA ALA A 60 -17.41 -15.60 -4.85
C ALA A 60 -17.57 -15.19 -3.37
N GLN A 61 -16.49 -14.81 -2.71
CA GLN A 61 -16.52 -14.40 -1.30
C GLN A 61 -17.04 -12.97 -1.12
N ARG A 62 -16.78 -12.10 -2.11
CA ARG A 62 -17.41 -10.78 -2.20
C ARG A 62 -18.93 -10.91 -2.35
N GLU A 63 -19.39 -11.74 -3.27
CA GLU A 63 -20.82 -11.98 -3.50
C GLU A 63 -21.48 -12.64 -2.28
N PHE A 64 -20.81 -13.60 -1.65
CA PHE A 64 -21.28 -14.20 -0.41
C PHE A 64 -21.46 -13.15 0.70
N PHE A 65 -20.48 -12.27 0.89
CA PHE A 65 -20.58 -11.21 1.89
C PHE A 65 -21.71 -10.22 1.60
N ILE A 66 -21.90 -9.80 0.34
CA ILE A 66 -22.97 -8.87 -0.06
C ILE A 66 -24.36 -9.49 0.22
N ASN A 67 -24.50 -10.79 0.02
CA ASN A 67 -25.77 -11.50 0.17
C ASN A 67 -25.96 -12.12 1.57
N ALA A 68 -25.02 -11.94 2.50
CA ALA A 68 -25.12 -12.50 3.85
C ALA A 68 -26.27 -11.82 4.62
N GLN A 69 -27.22 -12.61 5.11
CA GLN A 69 -28.40 -12.10 5.82
C GLN A 69 -28.54 -12.68 7.23
N SER A 70 -27.91 -13.82 7.50
CA SER A 70 -27.96 -14.51 8.79
C SER A 70 -26.66 -14.39 9.58
N GLN A 71 -26.74 -14.63 10.89
CA GLN A 71 -25.57 -14.70 11.76
C GLN A 71 -24.67 -15.89 11.37
N GLU A 72 -25.27 -16.99 10.91
CA GLU A 72 -24.56 -18.14 10.38
C GLU A 72 -23.72 -17.78 9.15
N ASP A 73 -24.25 -16.98 8.22
CA ASP A 73 -23.51 -16.52 7.03
C ASP A 73 -22.27 -15.71 7.41
N LEU A 74 -22.43 -14.81 8.39
CA LEU A 74 -21.31 -14.01 8.90
C LEU A 74 -20.24 -14.87 9.56
N ILE A 75 -20.63 -15.92 10.30
CA ILE A 75 -19.69 -16.87 10.90
C ILE A 75 -18.94 -17.65 9.82
N GLN A 76 -19.60 -18.06 8.73
CA GLN A 76 -18.94 -18.72 7.60
C GLN A 76 -17.94 -17.79 6.91
N PHE A 77 -18.31 -16.53 6.72
CA PHE A 77 -17.39 -15.51 6.17
C PHE A 77 -16.18 -15.31 7.08
N GLN A 78 -16.38 -15.21 8.40
CA GLN A 78 -15.28 -15.09 9.38
C GLN A 78 -14.35 -16.30 9.35
N ARG A 79 -14.89 -17.52 9.26
CA ARG A 79 -14.07 -18.75 9.11
C ARG A 79 -13.24 -18.71 7.84
N TRP A 80 -13.83 -18.25 6.74
CA TRP A 80 -13.10 -18.08 5.49
C TRP A 80 -11.97 -17.05 5.62
N LEU A 81 -12.23 -15.90 6.25
CA LEU A 81 -11.22 -14.86 6.51
C LEU A 81 -10.05 -15.40 7.34
N LEU A 82 -10.31 -16.14 8.42
CA LEU A 82 -9.27 -16.74 9.25
C LEU A 82 -8.37 -17.72 8.47
N ARG A 83 -8.96 -18.48 7.55
CA ARG A 83 -8.21 -19.38 6.66
C ARG A 83 -7.40 -18.61 5.61
N TRP A 84 -7.94 -17.50 5.13
CA TRP A 84 -7.29 -16.67 4.11
C TRP A 84 -6.09 -15.93 4.69
N THR A 85 -6.23 -15.32 5.88
CA THR A 85 -5.14 -14.62 6.57
C THR A 85 -4.02 -15.56 7.03
N SER A 86 -4.32 -16.84 7.29
CA SER A 86 -3.29 -17.84 7.59
C SER A 86 -2.44 -18.25 6.38
N LYS A 87 -2.81 -17.86 5.15
CA LYS A 87 -2.09 -18.19 3.91
C LYS A 87 -1.29 -17.02 3.32
N ILE A 88 -1.35 -15.85 3.95
CA ILE A 88 -0.63 -14.62 3.58
C ILE A 88 0.55 -14.48 4.52
#